data_AF-A0A5D4RI12-F1
#
_entry.id   AF-A0A5D4RI12-F1
#
_cell.length_a   1.000
_cell.length_b   1.000
_cell.length_c   1.000
_cell.angle_alpha   90.00
_cell.angle_beta   90.00
_cell.angle_gamma   90.00
#
_symmetry.space_group_name_H-M   'P 1'
#
loop_
_entity.id
_entity.type
_entity.pdbx_description
1 polymer ?
#
loop_
_entity_poly.entity_id
_entity_poly.type
_entity_poly.pdbx_seq_one_letter_code
_entity_poly.pdbx_strand_id
1 'polypeptide(L)'
;MKTLRVIAIILLALFLTACSEPETKDDGEFMFGNLYADSMESGESYYMVLPIEWTGDEPAIIASIELVKEDGAPVTVDEDGIAYEFYGADPLKEMGLYSADRNIGKIKDITGFKVQGESRVVAKILLGEVKEDESRAAKVIYTIDGEEYEEVVKWDTFEELST
;
A
#
# COMPACT_ATOMS: atom_id res chain seq x y z
N MET A 1 5.78 -13.63 -75.23
CA MET A 1 4.69 -12.63 -75.10
C MET A 1 3.39 -13.34 -75.46
N LYS A 2 2.33 -13.47 -74.66
CA LYS A 2 1.89 -12.85 -73.40
C LYS A 2 1.15 -13.92 -72.57
N THR A 3 1.21 -13.72 -71.27
CA THR A 3 0.71 -14.52 -70.14
C THR A 3 -0.82 -14.59 -70.05
N LEU A 4 -1.34 -15.76 -69.64
CA LEU A 4 -2.65 -15.87 -69.00
C LEU A 4 -2.70 -17.13 -68.12
N ARG A 5 -2.84 -16.98 -66.80
CA ARG A 5 -4.04 -17.36 -66.03
C ARG A 5 -3.81 -17.25 -64.52
N VAL A 6 -4.86 -16.76 -63.88
CA VAL A 6 -5.09 -16.54 -62.45
C VAL A 6 -5.11 -17.87 -61.70
N ILE A 7 -4.41 -17.95 -60.56
CA ILE A 7 -4.80 -18.85 -59.46
C ILE A 7 -4.62 -18.08 -58.15
N ALA A 8 -5.74 -17.78 -57.52
CA ALA A 8 -5.84 -17.35 -56.13
C ALA A 8 -5.46 -18.53 -55.23
N ILE A 9 -4.46 -18.34 -54.35
CA ILE A 9 -4.18 -19.28 -53.26
C ILE A 9 -4.48 -18.55 -51.95
N ILE A 10 -5.61 -18.95 -51.40
CA ILE A 10 -6.08 -18.74 -50.04
C ILE A 10 -4.97 -19.21 -49.09
N LEU A 11 -4.39 -18.30 -48.31
CA LEU A 11 -3.57 -18.65 -47.15
C LEU A 11 -4.38 -18.30 -45.90
N LEU A 12 -5.27 -19.23 -45.57
CA LEU A 12 -5.99 -19.32 -44.32
C LEU A 12 -5.21 -20.32 -43.46
N ALA A 13 -4.41 -19.85 -42.51
CA ALA A 13 -3.89 -20.71 -41.43
C ALA A 13 -3.24 -19.88 -40.31
N LEU A 14 -3.88 -19.92 -39.14
CA LEU A 14 -3.27 -19.90 -37.81
C LEU A 14 -2.89 -18.53 -37.21
N PHE A 15 -3.88 -17.65 -37.07
CA PHE A 15 -3.97 -16.86 -35.83
C PHE A 15 -4.57 -17.75 -34.75
N LEU A 16 -3.75 -18.64 -34.18
CA LEU A 16 -4.01 -19.16 -32.85
C LEU A 16 -3.72 -18.02 -31.89
N THR A 17 -4.73 -17.19 -31.65
CA THR A 17 -4.77 -16.37 -30.44
C THR A 17 -4.87 -17.35 -29.28
N ALA A 18 -3.71 -17.78 -28.76
CA ALA A 18 -3.65 -18.23 -27.40
C ALA A 18 -4.02 -17.00 -26.54
N CYS A 19 -5.31 -16.89 -26.21
CA CYS A 19 -5.68 -16.25 -24.95
C CYS A 19 -5.06 -17.15 -23.89
N SER A 20 -3.80 -16.90 -23.55
CA SER A 20 -3.30 -17.27 -22.24
C SER A 20 -4.14 -16.44 -21.27
N GLU A 21 -5.14 -17.07 -20.65
CA GLU A 21 -5.66 -16.59 -19.38
C GLU A 21 -4.44 -16.28 -18.51
N PRO A 22 -4.31 -15.07 -17.94
CA PRO A 22 -3.25 -14.83 -16.99
C PRO A 22 -3.46 -15.86 -15.87
N GLU A 23 -2.50 -16.78 -15.75
CA GLU A 23 -2.43 -17.66 -14.60
C GLU A 23 -2.46 -16.73 -13.39
N THR A 24 -3.53 -16.82 -12.60
CA THR A 24 -3.60 -16.21 -11.27
C THR A 24 -2.49 -16.85 -10.47
N LYS A 25 -1.31 -16.22 -10.47
CA LYS A 25 -0.31 -16.46 -9.45
C LYS A 25 -0.97 -16.11 -8.12
N ASP A 26 -0.67 -16.88 -7.09
CA ASP A 26 -0.98 -16.49 -5.71
C ASP A 26 -0.25 -15.17 -5.42
N ASP A 27 -0.93 -14.07 -5.73
CA ASP A 27 -0.46 -12.71 -5.53
C ASP A 27 -0.96 -12.32 -4.14
N GLY A 28 -0.07 -12.37 -3.14
CA GLY A 28 -0.43 -12.01 -1.76
C GLY A 28 -1.06 -10.62 -1.66
N GLU A 29 -1.64 -10.33 -0.51
CA GLU A 29 -2.29 -9.05 -0.21
C GLU A 29 -1.69 -8.47 1.07
N PHE A 30 -1.64 -7.14 1.15
CA PHE A 30 -1.31 -6.47 2.40
C PHE A 30 -2.52 -6.35 3.31
N MET A 31 -2.37 -6.75 4.57
CA MET A 31 -3.36 -6.53 5.61
C MET A 31 -2.82 -5.55 6.63
N PHE A 32 -3.55 -4.45 6.84
CA PHE A 32 -3.22 -3.45 7.84
C PHE A 32 -4.06 -3.67 9.10
N GLY A 33 -3.39 -3.74 10.24
CA GLY A 33 -4.10 -3.83 11.51
C GLY A 33 -4.50 -2.45 12.04
N ASN A 34 -5.48 -2.47 12.94
CA ASN A 34 -6.11 -1.26 13.44
C ASN A 34 -5.64 -0.87 14.84
N LEU A 35 -5.59 0.43 15.08
CA LEU A 35 -5.38 1.04 16.39
C LEU A 35 -6.38 2.18 16.56
N TYR A 36 -7.24 2.05 17.56
CA TYR A 36 -8.23 3.07 17.91
C TYR A 36 -7.75 3.81 19.16
N ALA A 37 -7.87 5.14 19.16
CA ALA A 37 -7.57 5.98 20.31
C ALA A 37 -8.76 6.90 20.60
N ASP A 38 -9.12 7.03 21.87
CA ASP A 38 -10.35 7.72 22.28
C ASP A 38 -10.35 9.23 21.97
N SER A 39 -9.17 9.85 21.88
CA SER A 39 -9.01 11.23 21.38
C SER A 39 -7.53 11.55 21.13
N MET A 40 -7.24 12.21 20.01
CA MET A 40 -5.97 12.83 19.69
C MET A 40 -6.16 14.36 19.63
N GLU A 41 -5.11 15.13 19.92
CA GLU A 41 -5.21 16.58 19.96
C GLU A 41 -4.77 17.19 18.61
N SER A 42 -5.52 18.21 18.18
CA SER A 42 -5.13 19.05 17.04
C SER A 42 -3.88 19.86 17.38
N GLY A 43 -2.95 19.94 16.43
CA GLY A 43 -1.66 20.61 16.55
C GLY A 43 -0.52 19.73 17.08
N GLU A 44 -0.83 18.49 17.49
CA GLU A 44 0.13 17.58 18.11
C GLU A 44 0.67 16.52 17.15
N SER A 45 1.85 15.99 17.47
CA SER A 45 2.50 14.92 16.72
C SER A 45 2.53 13.61 17.49
N TYR A 46 2.33 12.51 16.78
CA TYR A 46 2.28 11.17 17.35
C TYR A 46 3.08 10.17 16.52
N TYR A 47 3.48 9.09 17.18
CA TYR A 47 3.88 7.84 16.55
C TYR A 47 2.79 6.80 16.79
N MET A 48 2.29 6.20 15.70
CA MET A 48 1.41 5.04 15.74
C MET A 48 2.20 3.82 15.30
N VAL A 49 2.38 2.84 16.19
CA VAL A 49 2.98 1.55 15.84
C VAL A 49 1.86 0.57 15.52
N LEU A 50 1.74 0.21 14.24
CA LEU A 50 0.61 -0.50 13.66
C LEU A 50 1.02 -1.88 13.13
N PRO A 51 0.14 -2.90 13.19
CA PRO A 51 0.35 -4.17 12.52
C PRO A 51 0.32 -3.99 10.99
N ILE A 52 1.19 -4.72 10.31
CA ILE A 52 1.08 -4.96 8.87
C ILE A 52 1.42 -6.43 8.63
N GLU A 53 0.69 -7.09 7.73
CA GLU A 53 0.92 -8.47 7.33
C GLU A 53 0.95 -8.55 5.81
N TRP A 54 1.81 -9.43 5.30
CA TRP A 54 1.84 -9.83 3.91
C TRP A 54 1.49 -11.31 3.82
N THR A 55 0.45 -11.66 3.06
CA THR A 55 -0.09 -13.03 2.98
C THR A 55 0.56 -13.89 1.89
N GLY A 56 1.36 -13.29 1.00
CA GLY A 56 2.05 -14.02 -0.07
C GLY A 56 3.20 -14.88 0.45
N ASP A 57 3.49 -15.95 -0.27
CA ASP A 57 4.55 -16.91 0.07
C ASP A 57 5.95 -16.29 0.03
N GLU A 58 6.21 -15.51 -1.04
CA GLU A 58 7.46 -14.79 -1.21
C GLU A 58 7.40 -13.41 -0.53
N PRO A 59 8.50 -12.92 0.06
CA PRO A 59 8.50 -11.64 0.76
C PRO A 59 8.24 -10.45 -0.17
N ALA A 60 7.40 -9.53 0.27
CA ALA A 60 7.24 -8.23 -0.37
C ALA A 60 8.28 -7.22 0.15
N ILE A 61 8.84 -6.41 -0.74
CA ILE A 61 9.74 -5.30 -0.40
C ILE A 61 9.00 -3.99 -0.68
N ILE A 62 8.71 -3.22 0.37
CA ILE A 62 7.97 -1.97 0.25
C ILE A 62 8.88 -0.89 -0.36
N ALA A 63 8.39 -0.20 -1.38
CA ALA A 63 8.99 1.01 -1.93
C ALA A 63 8.42 2.25 -1.22
N SER A 64 7.10 2.31 -1.05
CA SER A 64 6.41 3.38 -0.32
C SER A 64 5.07 2.92 0.27
N ILE A 65 4.63 3.64 1.30
CA ILE A 65 3.25 3.64 1.78
C ILE A 65 2.79 5.09 1.77
N GLU A 66 1.64 5.35 1.17
CA GLU A 66 1.02 6.68 1.09
C GLU A 66 -0.41 6.60 1.62
N LEU A 67 -0.88 7.64 2.31
CA LEU A 67 -2.31 7.80 2.58
C LEU A 67 -2.98 8.45 1.37
N VAL A 68 -4.04 7.81 0.91
CA VAL A 68 -4.85 8.22 -0.24
C VAL A 68 -6.33 8.11 0.12
N LYS A 69 -7.19 8.60 -0.78
CA LYS A 69 -8.61 8.30 -0.81
C LYS A 69 -8.85 7.03 -1.66
N GLU A 70 -10.02 6.43 -1.54
CA GLU A 70 -10.42 5.26 -2.35
C GLU A 70 -10.33 5.53 -3.86
N ASP A 71 -10.50 6.78 -4.30
CA ASP A 71 -10.36 7.19 -5.70
C ASP A 71 -8.90 7.48 -6.13
N GLY A 72 -7.95 7.32 -5.21
CA GLY A 72 -6.51 7.54 -5.40
C GLY A 72 -6.05 8.98 -5.14
N ALA A 73 -6.94 9.92 -4.79
CA ALA A 73 -6.53 11.27 -4.41
C ALA A 73 -5.62 11.24 -3.16
N PRO A 74 -4.56 12.05 -3.07
CA PRO A 74 -3.68 12.03 -1.91
C PRO A 74 -4.36 12.62 -0.68
N VAL A 75 -4.07 12.06 0.51
CA VAL A 75 -4.39 12.72 1.78
C VAL A 75 -3.37 13.81 2.05
N THR A 76 -3.82 15.03 2.35
CA THR A 76 -2.93 16.20 2.51
C THR A 76 -3.20 17.02 3.76
N VAL A 77 -2.23 17.83 4.17
CA VAL A 77 -2.40 18.74 5.33
C VAL A 77 -3.48 19.78 5.09
N ASP A 78 -3.54 20.34 3.88
CA ASP A 78 -4.46 21.45 3.58
C ASP A 78 -5.92 21.02 3.49
N GLU A 79 -6.18 19.80 3.02
CA GLU A 79 -7.54 19.28 2.83
C GLU A 79 -7.99 18.38 3.99
N ASP A 80 -7.09 17.55 4.53
CA ASP A 80 -7.42 16.54 5.53
C ASP A 80 -6.87 16.84 6.93
N GLY A 81 -5.98 17.81 7.05
CA GLY A 81 -5.31 18.11 8.31
C GLY A 81 -4.28 17.05 8.72
N ILE A 82 -3.81 16.18 7.83
CA ILE A 82 -2.87 15.11 8.20
C ILE A 82 -1.55 15.29 7.45
N ALA A 83 -0.46 15.44 8.19
CA ALA A 83 0.91 15.24 7.68
C ALA A 83 1.41 13.90 8.20
N TYR A 84 2.09 13.11 7.36
CA TYR A 84 2.53 11.78 7.75
C TYR A 84 3.88 11.38 7.13
N GLU A 85 4.51 10.42 7.77
CA GLU A 85 5.69 9.70 7.26
C GLU A 85 5.67 8.27 7.82
N PHE A 86 5.92 7.28 6.96
CA PHE A 86 5.92 5.87 7.34
C PHE A 86 7.33 5.31 7.48
N TYR A 87 7.48 4.36 8.40
CA TYR A 87 8.73 3.69 8.72
C TYR A 87 8.49 2.21 8.98
N GLY A 88 9.49 1.38 8.67
CA GLY A 88 9.51 -0.02 9.10
C GLY A 88 9.91 -0.18 10.57
N ALA A 89 9.46 -1.24 11.22
CA ALA A 89 9.82 -1.58 12.58
C ALA A 89 10.16 -3.07 12.75
N ASP A 90 10.75 -3.42 13.89
CA ASP A 90 10.88 -4.83 14.27
C ASP A 90 9.48 -5.44 14.48
N PRO A 91 9.18 -6.66 13.99
CA PRO A 91 7.87 -7.29 14.19
C PRO A 91 7.42 -7.38 15.66
N LEU A 92 8.38 -7.45 16.60
CA LEU A 92 8.13 -7.52 18.04
C LEU A 92 8.00 -6.14 18.71
N LYS A 93 8.07 -5.04 17.94
CA LYS A 93 7.89 -3.70 18.49
C LYS A 93 6.49 -3.57 19.09
N GLU A 94 6.42 -3.00 20.29
CA GLU A 94 5.17 -2.79 21.02
C GLU A 94 4.24 -1.85 20.23
N MET A 95 3.05 -2.35 19.91
CA MET A 95 1.99 -1.58 19.26
C MET A 95 1.49 -0.46 20.16
N GLY A 96 0.93 0.58 19.56
CA GLY A 96 0.25 1.63 20.32
C GLY A 96 0.47 3.03 19.77
N LEU A 97 -0.18 3.98 20.44
CA LEU A 97 -0.09 5.40 20.20
C LEU A 97 0.89 6.01 21.21
N TYR A 98 1.84 6.79 20.70
CA TYR A 98 2.88 7.43 21.50
C TYR A 98 3.00 8.90 21.10
N SER A 99 3.14 9.80 22.08
CA SER A 99 3.50 11.20 21.82
C SER A 99 4.86 11.28 21.11
N ALA A 100 5.05 12.27 20.23
CA ALA A 100 6.26 12.39 19.41
C ALA A 100 7.56 12.63 20.20
N ASP A 101 7.48 13.09 21.45
CA ASP A 101 8.62 13.25 22.35
C ASP A 101 9.08 11.92 22.98
N ARG A 102 8.26 10.87 22.90
CA ARG A 102 8.58 9.57 23.44
C ARG A 102 9.59 8.84 22.54
N ASN A 103 10.65 8.34 23.16
CA ASN A 103 11.56 7.41 22.48
C ASN A 103 10.85 6.05 22.27
N ILE A 104 10.41 5.80 21.04
CA ILE A 104 9.81 4.52 20.65
C ILE A 104 10.85 3.47 20.28
N GLY A 105 12.16 3.76 20.37
CA GLY A 105 13.24 2.87 19.97
C GLY A 105 13.51 2.90 18.46
N LYS A 106 14.22 1.89 17.95
CA LYS A 106 14.66 1.86 16.54
C LYS A 106 13.46 1.72 15.58
N ILE A 107 13.51 2.49 14.50
CA ILE A 107 12.67 2.40 13.31
C ILE A 107 13.60 2.40 12.09
N LYS A 108 13.12 1.92 10.94
CA LYS A 108 13.87 1.79 9.69
C LYS A 108 13.16 2.58 8.60
N ASP A 109 13.90 2.98 7.58
CA ASP A 109 13.31 3.50 6.35
C ASP A 109 12.25 2.52 5.83
N ILE A 110 11.13 3.04 5.34
CA ILE A 110 10.08 2.23 4.72
C ILE A 110 10.51 1.73 3.35
N THR A 111 11.33 2.50 2.62
CA THR A 111 11.85 2.08 1.33
C THR A 111 12.86 0.95 1.51
N GLY A 112 12.61 -0.18 0.85
CA GLY A 112 13.38 -1.41 1.01
C GLY A 112 12.97 -2.24 2.23
N PHE A 113 11.89 -1.87 2.93
CA PHE A 113 11.42 -2.63 4.09
C PHE A 113 10.78 -3.95 3.65
N LYS A 114 11.36 -5.07 4.08
CA LYS A 114 10.92 -6.41 3.74
C LYS A 114 9.85 -6.90 4.72
N VAL A 115 8.73 -7.37 4.20
CA VAL A 115 7.63 -7.97 4.95
C VAL A 115 7.41 -9.41 4.49
N GLN A 116 7.29 -10.33 5.45
CA GLN A 116 6.95 -11.73 5.21
C GLN A 116 6.14 -12.21 6.42
N GLY A 117 4.84 -12.43 6.23
CA GLY A 117 3.90 -12.60 7.35
C GLY A 117 3.76 -11.33 8.18
N GLU A 118 3.50 -11.49 9.47
CA GLU A 118 3.28 -10.38 10.41
C GLU A 118 4.54 -9.52 10.65
N SER A 119 4.34 -8.20 10.67
CA SER A 119 5.37 -7.20 10.93
C SER A 119 4.78 -5.93 11.56
N ARG A 120 5.59 -4.87 11.65
CA ARG A 120 5.21 -3.56 12.19
C ARG A 120 5.60 -2.43 11.25
N VAL A 121 4.66 -1.50 11.09
CA VAL A 121 4.89 -0.18 10.48
C VAL A 121 4.72 0.88 11.55
N VAL A 122 5.44 1.99 11.43
CA VAL A 122 5.28 3.17 12.27
C VAL A 122 4.84 4.33 11.40
N ALA A 123 3.68 4.90 11.71
CA ALA A 123 3.25 6.16 11.14
C ALA A 123 3.65 7.28 12.11
N LYS A 124 4.49 8.21 11.66
CA LYS A 124 4.71 9.48 12.33
C LYS A 124 3.72 10.48 11.74
N ILE A 125 2.82 11.02 12.56
CA ILE A 125 1.76 11.92 12.10
C ILE A 125 1.85 13.26 12.83
N LEU A 126 1.47 14.34 12.14
CA LEU A 126 1.12 15.63 12.71
C LEU A 126 -0.32 15.92 12.32
N LEU A 127 -1.17 16.21 13.30
CA LEU A 127 -2.59 16.38 13.09
C LEU A 127 -2.99 17.86 13.21
N GLY A 128 -3.76 18.35 12.24
CA GLY A 128 -4.47 19.62 12.25
C GLY A 128 -5.90 19.41 12.73
N GLU A 129 -6.88 20.09 12.12
CA GLU A 129 -8.30 19.78 12.34
C GLU A 129 -8.69 18.61 11.45
N VAL A 130 -8.79 17.41 12.02
CA VAL A 130 -9.09 16.17 11.29
C VAL A 130 -10.50 15.70 11.61
N LYS A 131 -11.27 15.42 10.56
CA LYS A 131 -12.56 14.74 10.65
C LYS A 131 -12.42 13.31 10.16
N GLU A 132 -13.26 12.42 10.68
CA GLU A 132 -13.43 11.07 10.15
C GLU A 132 -13.74 11.13 8.65
N ASP A 133 -13.19 10.18 7.90
CA ASP A 133 -13.38 10.04 6.47
C ASP A 133 -13.20 8.57 6.05
N GLU A 134 -14.33 7.89 5.85
CA GLU A 134 -14.42 6.48 5.43
C GLU A 134 -13.75 6.17 4.08
N SER A 135 -13.34 7.20 3.32
CA SER A 135 -12.64 7.01 2.04
C SER A 135 -11.13 6.91 2.19
N ARG A 136 -10.54 7.14 3.38
CA ARG A 136 -9.08 7.07 3.57
C ARG A 136 -8.58 5.63 3.50
N ALA A 137 -7.51 5.42 2.72
CA ALA A 137 -6.87 4.14 2.49
C ALA A 137 -5.34 4.29 2.47
N ALA A 138 -4.62 3.17 2.55
CA ALA A 138 -3.20 3.11 2.23
C ALA A 138 -3.00 2.66 0.79
N LYS A 139 -2.18 3.39 0.05
CA LYS A 139 -1.58 2.91 -1.20
C LYS A 139 -0.18 2.40 -0.90
N VAL A 140 0.07 1.14 -1.23
CA VAL A 140 1.36 0.48 -1.05
C VAL A 140 1.96 0.24 -2.42
N ILE A 141 3.18 0.75 -2.65
CA ILE A 141 4.00 0.39 -3.81
C ILE A 141 5.08 -0.56 -3.30
N TYR A 142 5.22 -1.72 -3.93
CA TYR A 142 6.12 -2.77 -3.46
C TYR A 142 6.65 -3.62 -4.61
N THR A 143 7.63 -4.46 -4.31
CA THR A 143 8.17 -5.42 -5.26
C THR A 143 8.19 -6.84 -4.71
N ILE A 144 7.88 -7.82 -5.57
CA ILE A 144 8.09 -9.25 -5.34
C ILE A 144 9.01 -9.74 -6.46
N ASP A 145 10.11 -10.41 -6.11
CA ASP A 145 11.11 -10.89 -7.08
C ASP A 145 11.60 -9.83 -8.10
N GLY A 146 11.52 -8.55 -7.74
CA GLY A 146 11.92 -7.41 -8.57
C GLY A 146 10.85 -6.90 -9.55
N GLU A 147 9.67 -7.50 -9.59
CA GLU A 147 8.48 -6.97 -10.27
C GLU A 147 7.76 -5.98 -9.34
N GLU A 148 7.33 -4.82 -9.86
CA GLU A 148 6.67 -3.76 -9.09
C GLU A 148 5.15 -3.91 -9.16
N TYR A 149 4.50 -3.69 -8.00
CA TYR A 149 3.06 -3.79 -7.81
C TYR A 149 2.55 -2.59 -7.02
N GLU A 150 1.28 -2.29 -7.20
CA GLU A 150 0.53 -1.26 -6.48
C GLU A 150 -0.74 -1.87 -5.92
N GLU A 151 -1.04 -1.60 -4.65
CA GLU A 151 -2.25 -2.03 -3.97
C GLU A 151 -2.83 -0.86 -3.16
N VAL A 152 -4.15 -0.70 -3.18
CA VAL A 152 -4.87 0.23 -2.30
C VAL A 152 -5.68 -0.57 -1.29
N VAL A 153 -5.36 -0.41 -0.02
CA VAL A 153 -5.93 -1.18 1.10
C VAL A 153 -6.67 -0.25 2.05
N LYS A 154 -7.90 -0.60 2.42
CA LYS A 154 -8.66 0.11 3.45
C LYS A 154 -7.92 0.07 4.79
N TRP A 155 -8.01 1.15 5.57
CA TRP A 155 -7.32 1.23 6.85
C TRP A 155 -8.12 2.01 7.88
N ASP A 156 -8.93 1.28 8.65
CA ASP A 156 -9.90 1.84 9.60
C ASP A 156 -9.26 2.82 10.59
N THR A 157 -7.99 2.60 10.97
CA THR A 157 -7.22 3.54 11.82
C THR A 157 -7.24 4.96 11.29
N PHE A 158 -7.11 5.14 9.97
CA PHE A 158 -7.09 6.46 9.33
C PHE A 158 -8.47 6.91 8.88
N GLU A 159 -9.40 5.99 8.61
CA GLU A 159 -10.81 6.29 8.35
C GLU A 159 -11.45 6.97 9.58
N GLU A 160 -11.26 6.39 10.77
CA GLU A 160 -11.82 6.87 12.04
C GLU A 160 -10.96 7.96 12.72
N LEU A 161 -9.83 8.34 12.11
CA LEU A 161 -8.94 9.35 12.66
C LEU A 161 -9.62 10.71 12.74
N SER A 162 -9.66 11.26 13.95
CA SER A 162 -10.21 12.58 14.25
C SER A 162 -9.45 13.27 15.40
N THR A 163 -9.62 14.59 15.50
CA THR A 163 -9.07 15.45 16.55
C THR A 163 -10.11 16.39 17.12
#